data_AF-A0A1F5ZXA0-F1
#
_entry.id   AF-A0A1F5ZXA0-F1
#
_cell.length_a   1.000
_cell.length_b   1.000
_cell.length_c   1.000
_cell.angle_alpha   90.00
_cell.angle_beta   90.00
_cell.angle_gamma   90.00
#
_symmetry.space_group_name_H-M   'P 1'
#
loop_
_entity.id
_entity.type
_entity.pdbx_description
1 polymer ?
#
loop_
_entity_poly.entity_id
_entity_poly.type
_entity_poly.pdbx_seq_one_letter_code
_entity_poly.pdbx_strand_id
1 'polypeptide(L)'
;ANTFLAAWGFGMGQSMVDYEMVEMARVVFWKATRKHSALMLPHDVIVSDPKRKKKPQIASYQEIPHHSAIFDIGPKALAHYIEQINNSKTIIWNGPMGLYEDPRFKKGTDALLQAMSEKEGALTIIGGGDTLTSIHSKKYADKISHISTGGGAMLEFMEKGTLPGIEVLEDK
;
A
#
# COMPACT_ATOMS: atom_id res chain seq x y z
N ALA A 1 2.87 -6.56 -0.03
CA ALA A 1 3.27 -6.99 -1.40
C ALA A 1 4.23 -8.17 -1.39
N ASN A 2 5.38 -8.07 -0.72
CA ASN A 2 6.42 -9.12 -0.72
C ASN A 2 5.90 -10.52 -0.35
N THR A 3 5.08 -10.67 0.70
CA THR A 3 4.47 -11.95 1.06
C THR A 3 3.59 -12.55 -0.06
N PHE A 4 2.84 -11.72 -0.79
CA PHE A 4 2.05 -12.19 -1.93
C PHE A 4 2.94 -12.67 -3.09
N LEU A 5 4.03 -11.95 -3.37
CA LEU A 5 4.99 -12.34 -4.40
C LEU A 5 5.74 -13.62 -4.01
N ALA A 6 6.16 -13.75 -2.75
CA ALA A 6 6.74 -14.98 -2.21
C ALA A 6 5.76 -16.16 -2.28
N ALA A 7 4.47 -15.91 -2.02
CA ALA A 7 3.41 -16.90 -2.17
C ALA A 7 3.22 -17.38 -3.63
N TRP A 8 3.67 -16.62 -4.62
CA TRP A 8 3.71 -17.05 -6.02
C TRP A 8 5.03 -17.71 -6.44
N GLY A 9 5.94 -17.92 -5.49
CA GLY A 9 7.22 -18.59 -5.73
C GLY A 9 8.34 -17.66 -6.21
N PHE A 10 8.13 -16.34 -6.20
CA PHE A 10 9.20 -15.40 -6.54
C PHE A 10 10.19 -15.24 -5.39
N GLY A 11 11.48 -15.22 -5.72
CA GLY A 11 12.54 -14.96 -4.75
C GLY A 11 12.55 -13.50 -4.32
N MET A 12 12.35 -13.25 -3.02
CA MET A 12 12.27 -11.88 -2.47
C MET A 12 13.62 -11.34 -1.97
N GLY A 13 14.73 -12.02 -2.24
CA GLY A 13 16.04 -11.68 -1.69
C GLY A 13 16.00 -11.58 -0.16
N GLN A 14 16.38 -10.42 0.36
CA GLN A 14 16.35 -10.08 1.79
C GLN A 14 15.21 -9.12 2.15
N SER A 15 14.18 -9.02 1.30
CA SER A 15 12.99 -8.22 1.58
C SER A 15 12.19 -8.80 2.74
N MET A 16 11.48 -7.95 3.47
CA MET A 16 10.58 -8.38 4.55
C MET A 16 9.45 -9.25 3.98
N VAL A 17 9.39 -10.51 4.42
CA VAL A 17 8.34 -11.47 4.09
C VAL A 17 7.85 -12.09 5.39
N ASP A 18 6.54 -12.04 5.58
CA ASP A 18 5.87 -12.81 6.63
C ASP A 18 5.53 -14.20 6.06
N TYR A 19 6.36 -15.20 6.42
CA TYR A 19 6.21 -16.56 5.90
C TYR A 19 5.01 -17.30 6.50
N GLU A 20 4.55 -16.92 7.69
CA GLU A 20 3.37 -17.52 8.33
C GLU A 20 2.09 -17.15 7.55
N MET A 21 2.10 -15.97 6.92
CA MET A 21 0.97 -15.44 6.16
C MET A 21 0.96 -15.84 4.67
N VAL A 22 1.92 -16.63 4.20
CA VAL A 22 2.01 -17.06 2.79
C VAL A 22 0.78 -17.82 2.34
N GLU A 23 0.29 -18.77 3.14
CA GLU A 23 -0.91 -19.53 2.79
C GLU A 23 -2.15 -18.63 2.75
N MET A 24 -2.27 -17.71 3.73
CA MET A 24 -3.34 -16.72 3.73
C MET A 24 -3.29 -15.83 2.46
N ALA A 25 -2.10 -15.43 2.01
CA ALA A 25 -1.95 -14.64 0.80
C ALA A 25 -2.47 -15.39 -0.45
N ARG A 26 -2.25 -16.72 -0.54
CA ARG A 26 -2.83 -17.56 -1.61
C ARG A 26 -4.36 -17.59 -1.54
N VAL A 27 -4.91 -17.76 -0.33
CA VAL A 27 -6.37 -17.73 -0.11
C VAL A 27 -6.98 -16.40 -0.54
N VAL A 28 -6.35 -15.27 -0.19
CA VAL A 28 -6.80 -13.94 -0.59
C VAL A 28 -6.81 -13.78 -2.11
N PHE A 29 -5.76 -14.23 -2.79
CA PHE A 29 -5.72 -14.17 -4.25
C PHE A 29 -6.86 -14.97 -4.89
N TRP A 30 -7.07 -16.21 -4.44
CA TRP A 30 -8.18 -17.03 -4.94
C TRP A 30 -9.55 -16.39 -4.70
N LYS A 31 -9.77 -15.80 -3.50
CA LYS A 31 -11.00 -15.06 -3.20
C LYS A 31 -11.18 -13.86 -4.12
N ALA A 32 -10.12 -13.09 -4.38
CA ALA A 32 -10.15 -11.94 -5.28
C ALA A 32 -10.55 -12.36 -6.70
N THR A 33 -9.94 -13.42 -7.25
CA THR A 33 -10.29 -13.97 -8.56
C THR A 33 -11.75 -14.40 -8.63
N ARG A 34 -12.26 -15.11 -7.61
CA ARG A 34 -13.68 -15.56 -7.59
C ARG A 34 -14.68 -14.41 -7.49
N LYS A 35 -14.29 -13.29 -6.88
CA LYS A 35 -15.10 -12.08 -6.76
C LYS A 35 -14.90 -11.10 -7.93
N HIS A 36 -14.14 -11.49 -8.96
CA HIS A 36 -13.74 -10.60 -10.06
C HIS A 36 -13.10 -9.29 -9.57
N SER A 37 -12.44 -9.33 -8.42
CA SER A 37 -11.71 -8.20 -7.86
C SER A 37 -10.26 -8.26 -8.35
N ALA A 38 -9.78 -7.15 -8.91
CA ALA A 38 -8.39 -7.05 -9.34
C ALA A 38 -7.47 -6.98 -8.12
N LEU A 39 -6.57 -7.96 -7.98
CA LEU A 39 -5.46 -7.89 -7.02
C LEU A 39 -4.19 -7.48 -7.78
N MET A 40 -3.73 -6.25 -7.56
CA MET A 40 -2.57 -5.70 -8.26
C MET A 40 -1.33 -5.74 -7.37
N LEU A 41 -0.26 -6.36 -7.86
CA LEU A 41 1.05 -6.39 -7.23
C LEU A 41 2.04 -5.56 -8.08
N PRO A 42 3.12 -5.02 -7.49
CA PRO A 42 4.03 -4.16 -8.22
C PRO A 42 4.78 -4.93 -9.31
N HIS A 43 4.77 -4.42 -10.54
CA HIS A 43 5.52 -4.98 -11.68
C HIS A 43 7.04 -4.77 -11.58
N ASP A 44 7.43 -3.67 -10.97
CA ASP A 44 8.81 -3.34 -10.65
C ASP A 44 8.87 -2.68 -9.27
N VAL A 45 10.06 -2.68 -8.69
CA VAL A 45 10.32 -2.27 -7.32
C VAL A 45 11.63 -1.53 -7.23
N ILE A 46 11.78 -0.73 -6.17
CA ILE A 46 13.03 -0.11 -5.80
C ILE A 46 13.70 -0.96 -4.74
N VAL A 47 14.94 -1.37 -5.02
CA VAL A 47 15.76 -2.21 -4.16
C VAL A 47 17.04 -1.52 -3.73
N SER A 48 17.58 -1.94 -2.60
CA SER A 48 18.94 -1.63 -2.15
C SER A 48 19.48 -2.80 -1.32
N ASP A 49 20.74 -2.75 -0.88
CA ASP A 49 21.19 -3.69 0.15
C ASP A 49 20.38 -3.46 1.44
N PRO A 50 20.20 -4.46 2.32
CA PRO A 50 19.37 -4.30 3.52
C PRO A 50 19.82 -3.19 4.46
N LYS A 51 21.13 -2.89 4.47
CA LYS A 51 21.72 -1.81 5.26
C LYS A 51 21.54 -0.44 4.58
N ARG A 52 20.92 -0.41 3.39
CA ARG A 52 20.61 0.78 2.59
C ARG A 52 21.84 1.66 2.35
N LYS A 53 23.02 1.06 2.17
CA LYS A 53 24.29 1.77 1.92
C LYS A 53 24.50 2.03 0.43
N LYS A 54 23.99 1.16 -0.43
CA LYS A 54 24.01 1.27 -1.88
C LYS A 54 22.91 2.20 -2.36
N LYS A 55 23.15 2.78 -3.54
CA LYS A 55 22.14 3.58 -4.24
C LYS A 55 20.92 2.71 -4.59
N PRO A 56 19.70 3.25 -4.51
CA PRO A 56 18.51 2.57 -4.97
C PRO A 56 18.64 2.15 -6.44
N GLN A 57 18.12 0.97 -6.76
CA GLN A 57 18.06 0.43 -8.12
C GLN A 57 16.65 -0.06 -8.40
N ILE A 58 16.25 0.00 -9.68
CA ILE A 58 14.98 -0.59 -10.12
C ILE A 58 15.23 -2.06 -10.43
N ALA A 59 14.34 -2.93 -9.97
CA ALA A 59 14.34 -4.35 -10.30
C ALA A 59 12.93 -4.81 -10.68
N SER A 60 12.84 -5.83 -11.54
CA SER A 60 11.61 -6.60 -11.72
C SER A 60 11.33 -7.42 -10.46
N TYR A 61 10.07 -7.58 -10.07
CA TYR A 61 9.73 -8.48 -8.95
C TYR A 61 10.15 -9.94 -9.18
N GLN A 62 10.38 -10.32 -10.43
CA GLN A 62 10.79 -11.68 -10.83
C GLN A 62 12.29 -11.92 -10.61
N GLU A 63 13.10 -10.86 -10.55
CA GLU A 63 14.56 -10.93 -10.62
C GLU A 63 15.21 -10.14 -9.47
N ILE A 64 14.65 -10.26 -8.27
CA ILE A 64 15.21 -9.58 -7.09
C ILE A 64 16.55 -10.21 -6.72
N PRO A 65 17.66 -9.44 -6.70
CA PRO A 65 18.95 -10.00 -6.32
C PRO A 65 18.92 -10.55 -4.89
N HIS A 66 19.53 -11.72 -4.65
CA HIS A 66 19.53 -12.38 -3.35
C HIS A 66 20.06 -11.53 -2.19
N HIS A 67 20.95 -10.58 -2.46
CA HIS A 67 21.58 -9.70 -1.47
C HIS A 67 20.90 -8.33 -1.35
N SER A 68 19.74 -8.16 -1.99
CA SER A 68 18.97 -6.91 -2.01
C SER A 68 17.62 -7.10 -1.31
N ALA A 69 17.07 -5.99 -0.82
CA ALA A 69 15.75 -5.90 -0.23
C ALA A 69 14.93 -4.81 -0.93
N ILE A 70 13.62 -5.03 -1.03
CA ILE A 70 12.64 -4.09 -1.59
C ILE A 70 12.30 -3.03 -0.54
N PHE A 71 12.32 -1.76 -0.95
CA PHE A 71 12.02 -0.63 -0.08
C PHE A 71 10.97 0.34 -0.65
N ASP A 72 10.62 0.29 -1.93
CA ASP A 72 9.53 1.08 -2.52
C ASP A 72 9.02 0.41 -3.81
N ILE A 73 7.91 0.88 -4.35
CA ILE A 73 7.41 0.48 -5.67
C ILE A 73 8.19 1.17 -6.80
N GLY A 74 8.37 0.45 -7.91
CA GLY A 74 9.07 0.96 -9.07
C GLY A 74 8.19 1.87 -9.95
N PRO A 75 8.80 2.53 -10.95
CA PRO A 75 8.09 3.47 -11.81
C PRO A 75 6.97 2.84 -12.65
N LYS A 76 7.09 1.59 -13.09
CA LYS A 76 6.01 0.92 -13.87
C LYS A 76 4.81 0.61 -12.98
N ALA A 77 5.06 0.07 -11.79
CA ALA A 77 4.03 -0.16 -10.79
C ALA A 77 3.32 1.15 -10.42
N LEU A 78 4.10 2.21 -10.17
CA LEU A 78 3.57 3.53 -9.84
C LEU A 78 2.67 4.09 -10.94
N ALA A 79 3.11 4.06 -12.20
CA ALA A 79 2.32 4.54 -13.33
C ALA A 79 0.98 3.80 -13.43
N HIS A 80 0.99 2.48 -13.26
CA HIS A 80 -0.23 1.67 -13.30
C HIS A 80 -1.17 1.99 -12.14
N TYR A 81 -0.66 2.21 -10.94
CA TYR A 81 -1.51 2.56 -9.78
C TYR A 81 -2.13 3.95 -9.93
N ILE A 82 -1.39 4.92 -10.47
CA ILE A 82 -1.93 6.26 -10.76
C ILE A 82 -3.05 6.18 -11.81
N GLU A 83 -2.91 5.33 -12.84
CA GLU A 83 -3.97 5.10 -13.81
C GLU A 83 -5.26 4.60 -13.14
N GLN A 84 -5.15 3.64 -12.22
CA GLN A 84 -6.31 3.12 -11.49
C GLN A 84 -6.93 4.15 -10.56
N ILE A 85 -6.10 4.97 -9.89
CA ILE A 85 -6.57 6.11 -9.08
C ILE A 85 -7.38 7.07 -9.96
N ASN A 86 -6.90 7.41 -11.16
CA ASN A 86 -7.58 8.32 -12.06
C ASN A 86 -8.93 7.79 -12.57
N ASN A 87 -9.06 6.47 -12.67
CA ASN A 87 -10.30 5.80 -13.08
C ASN A 87 -11.26 5.52 -11.91
N SER A 88 -10.85 5.81 -10.67
CA SER A 88 -11.63 5.51 -9.46
C SER A 88 -12.52 6.68 -9.02
N LYS A 89 -13.74 6.35 -8.57
CA LYS A 89 -14.67 7.32 -7.94
C LYS A 89 -14.57 7.32 -6.42
N THR A 90 -14.07 6.25 -5.84
CA THR A 90 -13.85 6.11 -4.41
C THR A 90 -12.51 5.43 -4.20
N ILE A 91 -11.68 6.00 -3.35
CA ILE A 91 -10.31 5.54 -3.11
C ILE A 91 -10.13 5.47 -1.61
N ILE A 92 -9.64 4.33 -1.14
CA ILE A 92 -9.38 4.08 0.27
C ILE A 92 -7.94 3.61 0.37
N TRP A 93 -7.14 4.34 1.15
CA TRP A 93 -5.72 4.09 1.27
C TRP A 93 -5.29 3.92 2.72
N ASN A 94 -4.65 2.78 2.99
CA ASN A 94 -4.06 2.43 4.27
C ASN A 94 -2.69 1.77 4.05
N GLY A 95 -1.65 2.44 4.49
CA GLY A 95 -0.26 1.99 4.44
C GLY A 95 0.56 2.67 3.35
N PRO A 96 1.77 3.21 3.66
CA PRO A 96 2.68 3.72 2.65
C PRO A 96 3.16 2.61 1.70
N MET A 97 3.64 3.01 0.51
CA MET A 97 4.08 2.05 -0.52
C MET A 97 5.49 1.50 -0.29
N GLY A 98 6.27 2.20 0.53
CA GLY A 98 7.67 1.92 0.80
C GLY A 98 8.12 2.48 2.14
N LEU A 99 9.43 2.44 2.38
CA LEU A 99 10.11 2.98 3.54
C LEU A 99 10.16 4.52 3.46
N TYR A 100 9.01 5.13 3.74
CA TYR A 100 8.74 6.56 3.52
C TYR A 100 9.62 7.50 4.36
N GLU A 101 10.18 7.01 5.46
CA GLU A 101 11.08 7.73 6.35
C GLU A 101 12.45 7.99 5.70
N ASP A 102 12.82 7.20 4.69
CA ASP A 102 14.04 7.39 3.90
C ASP A 102 13.69 8.13 2.59
N PRO A 103 14.22 9.34 2.35
CA PRO A 103 13.96 10.11 1.12
C PRO A 103 14.25 9.36 -0.18
N ARG A 104 15.07 8.32 -0.13
CA ARG A 104 15.41 7.48 -1.28
C ARG A 104 14.33 6.48 -1.65
N PHE A 105 13.38 6.21 -0.76
CA PHE A 105 12.37 5.14 -0.87
C PHE A 105 10.93 5.62 -0.57
N LYS A 106 10.68 6.93 -0.69
CA LYS A 106 9.37 7.54 -0.43
C LYS A 106 8.61 8.01 -1.68
N LYS A 107 9.19 7.81 -2.87
CA LYS A 107 8.65 8.35 -4.12
C LYS A 107 7.30 7.72 -4.46
N GLY A 108 7.15 6.41 -4.26
CA GLY A 108 5.88 5.71 -4.49
C GLY A 108 4.77 6.27 -3.59
N THR A 109 5.04 6.38 -2.29
CA THR A 109 4.10 6.94 -1.31
C THR A 109 3.69 8.38 -1.66
N ASP A 110 4.66 9.27 -1.92
CA ASP A 110 4.39 10.67 -2.24
C ASP A 110 3.56 10.83 -3.51
N ALA A 111 3.90 10.06 -4.56
CA ALA A 111 3.24 10.16 -5.85
C ALA A 111 1.79 9.64 -5.80
N LEU A 112 1.52 8.58 -5.03
CA LEU A 112 0.14 8.13 -4.80
C LEU A 112 -0.66 9.18 -4.04
N LEU A 113 -0.12 9.71 -2.93
CA LEU A 113 -0.76 10.77 -2.16
C LEU A 113 -1.08 11.98 -3.04
N GLN A 114 -0.12 12.41 -3.87
CA GLN A 114 -0.34 13.49 -4.81
C GLN A 114 -1.47 13.17 -5.78
N ALA A 115 -1.43 12.01 -6.45
CA ALA A 115 -2.45 11.60 -7.42
C ALA A 115 -3.86 11.56 -6.79
N MET A 116 -3.99 11.04 -5.57
CA MET A 116 -5.26 11.06 -4.84
C MET A 116 -5.71 12.47 -4.48
N SER A 117 -4.81 13.33 -4.02
CA SER A 117 -5.12 14.71 -3.65
C SER A 117 -5.51 15.59 -4.84
N GLU A 118 -5.05 15.24 -6.04
CA GLU A 118 -5.35 15.96 -7.28
C GLU A 118 -6.55 15.36 -8.02
N LYS A 119 -7.07 14.21 -7.57
CA LYS A 119 -8.22 13.55 -8.18
C LYS A 119 -9.54 14.23 -7.80
N GLU A 120 -9.96 15.18 -8.62
CA GLU A 120 -11.24 15.84 -8.46
C GLU A 120 -12.43 14.88 -8.61
N GLY A 121 -13.46 15.07 -7.80
CA GLY A 121 -14.71 14.31 -7.84
C GLY A 121 -14.64 12.87 -7.34
N ALA A 122 -13.49 12.42 -6.80
CA ALA A 122 -13.40 11.13 -6.10
C ALA A 122 -13.55 11.32 -4.59
N LEU A 123 -14.24 10.39 -3.93
CA LEU A 123 -14.21 10.26 -2.48
C LEU A 123 -12.87 9.62 -2.08
N THR A 124 -12.02 10.35 -1.35
CA THR A 124 -10.72 9.85 -0.88
C THR A 124 -10.71 9.69 0.64
N ILE A 125 -10.46 8.47 1.10
CA ILE A 125 -10.37 8.12 2.51
C ILE A 125 -8.95 7.60 2.78
N ILE A 126 -8.24 8.25 3.68
CA ILE A 126 -6.92 7.79 4.12
C ILE A 126 -7.00 7.41 5.60
N GLY A 127 -6.39 6.29 5.98
CA GLY A 127 -6.27 5.92 7.39
C GLY A 127 -4.97 5.19 7.70
N GLY A 128 -4.60 5.13 8.98
CA GLY A 128 -3.42 4.42 9.47
C GLY A 128 -2.32 5.38 9.94
N GLY A 129 -1.80 5.16 11.14
CA GLY A 129 -0.79 6.02 11.76
C GLY A 129 0.39 6.33 10.83
N ASP A 130 1.00 5.29 10.24
CA ASP A 130 2.12 5.44 9.30
C ASP A 130 1.74 6.15 8.00
N THR A 131 0.48 6.03 7.57
CA THR A 131 0.00 6.75 6.39
C THR A 131 -0.15 8.23 6.71
N LEU A 132 -0.68 8.57 7.88
CA LEU A 132 -0.79 9.94 8.36
C LEU A 132 0.57 10.61 8.53
N THR A 133 1.54 9.92 9.12
CA THR A 133 2.90 10.44 9.31
C THR A 133 3.64 10.62 7.98
N SER A 134 3.29 9.84 6.95
CA SER A 134 3.86 10.01 5.61
C SER A 134 3.36 11.27 4.87
N ILE A 135 2.24 11.85 5.31
CA ILE A 135 1.69 13.09 4.72
C ILE A 135 2.48 14.28 5.25
N HIS A 136 3.61 14.58 4.61
CA HIS A 136 4.45 15.72 5.00
C HIS A 136 3.90 17.07 4.56
N SER A 137 3.04 17.10 3.54
CA SER A 137 2.55 18.34 2.95
C SER A 137 1.09 18.58 3.29
N LYS A 138 0.85 19.61 4.10
CA LYS A 138 -0.50 20.07 4.47
C LYS A 138 -1.38 20.32 3.24
N LYS A 139 -0.79 20.82 2.14
CA LYS A 139 -1.49 21.07 0.87
C LYS A 139 -2.17 19.83 0.27
N TYR A 140 -1.62 18.64 0.53
CA TYR A 140 -2.20 17.38 0.05
C TYR A 140 -3.27 16.89 1.04
N ALA A 141 -3.00 16.99 2.34
CA ALA A 141 -3.95 16.64 3.40
C ALA A 141 -5.29 17.39 3.24
N ASP A 142 -5.23 18.70 2.98
CA ASP A 142 -6.42 19.56 2.85
C ASP A 142 -7.32 19.19 1.66
N LYS A 143 -6.83 18.41 0.70
CA LYS A 143 -7.59 17.96 -0.47
C LYS A 143 -8.16 16.54 -0.33
N ILE A 144 -7.82 15.82 0.74
CA ILE A 144 -8.35 14.49 1.01
C ILE A 144 -9.73 14.62 1.64
N SER A 145 -10.71 13.82 1.18
CA SER A 145 -12.09 13.93 1.63
C SER A 145 -12.25 13.54 3.11
N HIS A 146 -11.55 12.49 3.56
CA HIS A 146 -11.56 12.10 4.96
C HIS A 146 -10.22 11.48 5.39
N ILE A 147 -9.74 11.91 6.55
CA ILE A 147 -8.52 11.41 7.18
C ILE A 147 -8.91 10.72 8.48
N SER A 148 -8.88 9.39 8.49
CA SER A 148 -9.22 8.55 9.62
C SER A 148 -8.03 8.35 10.56
N THR A 149 -8.25 8.61 11.84
CA THR A 149 -7.31 8.27 12.93
C THR A 149 -7.47 6.84 13.43
N GLY A 150 -8.48 6.10 12.95
CA GLY A 150 -8.79 4.75 13.42
C GLY A 150 -7.82 3.66 12.95
N GLY A 151 -7.01 3.92 11.92
CA GLY A 151 -6.05 2.96 11.39
C GLY A 151 -6.67 1.60 11.09
N GLY A 152 -6.23 0.55 11.80
CA GLY A 152 -6.80 -0.80 11.66
C GLY A 152 -8.29 -0.87 11.98
N ALA A 153 -8.77 -0.07 12.95
CA ALA A 153 -10.18 -0.02 13.31
C ALA A 153 -11.05 0.52 12.15
N MET A 154 -10.49 1.38 11.28
CA MET A 154 -11.19 1.83 10.07
C MET A 154 -11.46 0.65 9.13
N LEU A 155 -10.45 -0.20 8.89
CA LEU A 155 -10.60 -1.37 8.02
C LEU A 155 -11.54 -2.40 8.64
N GLU A 156 -11.46 -2.60 9.95
CA GLU A 156 -12.37 -3.51 10.67
C GLU A 156 -13.82 -3.01 10.63
N PHE A 157 -14.06 -1.71 10.84
CA PHE A 157 -15.38 -1.11 10.70
C PHE A 157 -15.93 -1.27 9.28
N MET A 158 -15.07 -1.09 8.27
CA MET A 158 -15.45 -1.29 6.87
C MET A 158 -15.79 -2.75 6.54
N GLU A 159 -15.12 -3.70 7.19
CA GLU A 159 -15.39 -5.13 7.02
C GLU A 159 -16.68 -5.55 7.73
N LYS A 160 -16.87 -5.10 8.98
CA LYS A 160 -17.92 -5.58 9.88
C LYS A 160 -19.18 -4.72 9.90
N GLY A 161 -19.07 -3.46 9.48
CA GLY A 161 -20.14 -2.46 9.53
C GLY A 161 -20.34 -1.80 10.91
N THR A 162 -19.74 -2.34 11.96
CA THR A 162 -19.78 -1.80 13.33
C THR A 162 -18.53 -2.21 14.11
N LEU A 163 -18.35 -1.65 15.31
CA LEU A 163 -17.28 -1.98 16.26
C LEU A 163 -17.87 -2.04 17.67
N PRO A 164 -17.32 -2.86 18.59
CA PRO A 164 -17.85 -2.98 19.96
C PRO A 164 -18.02 -1.64 20.69
N GLY A 165 -17.10 -0.69 20.45
CA GLY A 165 -17.20 0.66 21.04
C GLY A 165 -18.29 1.55 20.43
N ILE A 166 -18.74 1.27 19.20
CA ILE A 166 -19.85 1.96 18.53
C ILE A 166 -21.17 1.32 18.93
N GLU A 167 -21.25 -0.02 18.96
CA GLU A 167 -22.46 -0.77 19.34
C GLU A 167 -23.02 -0.31 20.70
N VAL A 168 -22.15 -0.14 21.69
CA VAL A 168 -22.54 0.32 23.05
C VAL A 168 -23.09 1.76 23.06
N LEU A 169 -22.78 2.56 22.03
CA LEU A 169 -23.28 3.94 21.90
C LEU A 169 -24.60 4.03 21.11
N GLU A 170 -24.92 3.01 20.30
CA GLU A 170 -26.14 2.96 19.47
C GLU A 170 -27.40 2.61 20.26
N ASP A 171 -27.27 2.08 21.48
CA ASP A 171 -28.38 1.80 22.41
C ASP A 171 -28.99 3.06 23.07
N LYS A 172 -29.02 4.21 22.36
CA LYS A 172 -29.61 5.48 22.83
C LYS A 172 -30.59 6.11 21.86
#